data_AF-M8B1X6-F1
#
_entry.id   AF-M8B1X6-F1
#
_cell.length_a   1.000
_cell.length_b   1.000
_cell.length_c   1.000
_cell.angle_alpha   90.00
_cell.angle_beta   90.00
_cell.angle_gamma   90.00
#
_symmetry.space_group_name_H-M   'P 1'
#
loop_
_entity.id
_entity.type
_entity.pdbx_description
1 polymer ?
#
loop_
_entity_poly.entity_id
_entity_poly.type
_entity_poly.pdbx_seq_one_letter_code
_entity_poly.pdbx_strand_id
1 'polypeptide(L)'
;MDALEVRYGHYVLLATAVGYGEEKVTPVALLATLEKRCGVLPSEVVIEVACPPHDLWLTFSMEEKCTDVLFSSMKIKCCRRWLQFSRWSKMVVKVELPEPKVINKPPESMDEYEAMQLELGDYGPSSPRKKKTLLYPVLCRMKEVVDRGPLLTEDLPAE
;
A
#
# COMPACT_ATOMS: atom_id res chain seq x y z
N MET A 1 7.10 -23.89 -4.97
CA MET A 1 6.98 -22.47 -4.58
C MET A 1 7.20 -21.67 -5.84
N ASP A 2 6.18 -20.90 -6.23
CA ASP A 2 6.22 -20.14 -7.46
C ASP A 2 7.24 -19.00 -7.32
N ALA A 3 8.02 -18.70 -8.37
CA ALA A 3 9.03 -17.64 -8.35
C ALA A 3 8.40 -16.24 -8.13
N LEU A 4 7.09 -16.17 -8.28
CA LEU A 4 6.25 -15.03 -7.93
C LEU A 4 5.99 -14.96 -6.42
N GLU A 5 5.57 -16.04 -5.75
CA GLU A 5 5.36 -16.10 -4.28
C GLU A 5 6.61 -15.70 -3.49
N VAL A 6 7.79 -16.18 -3.90
CA VAL A 6 9.07 -15.82 -3.25
C VAL A 6 9.40 -14.33 -3.44
N ARG A 7 8.94 -13.71 -4.53
CA ARG A 7 9.08 -12.25 -4.77
C ARG A 7 8.09 -11.42 -3.98
N TYR A 8 6.96 -11.99 -3.59
CA TYR A 8 5.85 -11.33 -2.90
C TYR A 8 5.89 -11.63 -1.41
N GLY A 9 6.96 -11.22 -0.74
CA GLY A 9 7.23 -11.52 0.68
C GLY A 9 5.96 -11.57 1.54
N HIS A 10 5.61 -12.78 1.99
CA HIS A 10 4.37 -13.11 2.72
C HIS A 10 4.37 -12.65 4.19
N TYR A 11 5.16 -11.62 4.49
CA TYR A 11 5.42 -11.14 5.83
C TYR A 11 4.48 -10.01 6.24
N VAL A 12 3.37 -9.80 5.52
CA VAL A 12 2.50 -8.65 5.76
C VAL A 12 1.11 -9.07 6.21
N LEU A 13 0.67 -8.47 7.31
CA LEU A 13 -0.70 -8.57 7.79
C LEU A 13 -1.37 -7.20 7.76
N LEU A 14 -2.65 -7.18 7.41
CA LEU A 14 -3.54 -6.07 7.72
C LEU A 14 -4.30 -6.42 9.00
N ALA A 15 -4.13 -5.58 10.02
CA ALA A 15 -4.90 -5.64 11.26
C ALA A 15 -6.08 -4.68 11.18
N THR A 16 -7.27 -5.24 11.36
CA THR A 16 -8.52 -4.51 11.45
C THR A 16 -9.10 -4.68 12.84
N ALA A 17 -9.43 -3.56 13.49
CA ALA A 17 -10.04 -3.58 14.81
C ALA A 17 -11.56 -3.78 14.70
N VAL A 18 -12.04 -4.93 15.16
CA VAL A 18 -13.43 -5.36 15.08
C VAL A 18 -14.14 -5.19 16.42
N GLY A 19 -15.35 -4.61 16.39
CA GLY A 19 -16.23 -4.45 17.54
C GLY A 19 -16.64 -3.00 17.80
N TYR A 20 -17.68 -2.84 18.63
CA TYR A 20 -18.19 -1.52 19.03
C TYR A 20 -17.32 -0.94 20.14
N GLY A 21 -16.63 0.15 19.81
CA GLY A 21 -15.83 0.96 20.73
C GLY A 21 -15.34 2.20 20.00
N GLU A 22 -15.06 3.28 20.72
CA GLU A 22 -14.48 4.51 20.14
C GLU A 22 -12.95 4.56 20.28
N GLU A 23 -12.38 3.69 21.13
CA GLU A 23 -10.95 3.69 21.43
C GLU A 23 -10.15 3.26 20.19
N LYS A 24 -9.29 4.13 19.69
CA LYS A 24 -8.49 3.89 18.49
C LYS A 24 -7.34 2.94 18.83
N VAL A 25 -7.15 1.91 18.00
CA VAL A 25 -5.97 1.05 18.08
C VAL A 25 -4.79 1.84 17.49
N THR A 26 -3.84 2.21 18.34
CA THR A 26 -2.61 2.89 17.90
C THR A 26 -1.51 1.86 17.60
N PRO A 27 -0.52 2.18 16.76
CA PRO A 27 0.63 1.31 16.51
C PRO A 27 1.34 0.87 17.80
N VAL A 28 1.48 1.79 18.76
CA VAL A 28 2.13 1.53 20.05
C VAL A 28 1.32 0.53 20.89
N ALA A 29 0.01 0.72 20.98
CA ALA A 29 -0.86 -0.20 21.73
C ALA A 29 -0.91 -1.59 21.08
N LEU A 30 -0.92 -1.65 19.75
CA LEU A 30 -0.87 -2.89 19.00
C LEU A 30 0.46 -3.62 19.25
N LEU A 31 1.60 -2.92 19.17
CA LEU A 31 2.92 -3.50 19.43
C LEU A 31 3.01 -4.12 20.82
N ALA A 32 2.62 -3.37 21.87
CA ALA A 32 2.61 -3.87 23.24
C ALA A 32 1.71 -5.11 23.41
N THR A 33 0.61 -5.17 22.66
CA THR A 33 -0.28 -6.34 22.65
C THR A 33 0.38 -7.54 22.00
N LEU A 34 1.08 -7.35 20.88
CA LEU A 34 1.79 -8.42 20.16
C LEU A 34 2.99 -8.95 20.95
N GLU A 35 3.76 -8.08 21.60
CA GLU A 35 4.82 -8.48 22.52
C GLU A 35 4.27 -9.39 23.62
N LYS A 36 3.22 -8.94 24.30
CA LYS A 36 2.65 -9.65 25.46
C LYS A 36 1.95 -10.95 25.09
N ARG A 37 1.27 -11.00 23.95
CA ARG A 37 0.38 -12.12 23.58
C ARG A 37 0.99 -13.08 22.56
N CYS A 38 1.87 -12.59 21.71
CA CYS A 38 2.44 -13.34 20.59
C CYS A 38 3.98 -13.43 20.67
N GLY A 39 4.63 -12.77 21.64
CA GLY A 39 6.08 -12.80 21.79
C GLY A 39 6.81 -12.22 20.57
N VAL A 40 6.21 -11.20 19.94
CA VAL A 40 6.81 -10.47 18.81
C VAL A 40 7.61 -9.31 19.38
N LEU A 41 8.90 -9.21 19.03
CA LEU A 41 9.75 -8.10 19.48
C LEU A 41 9.58 -6.85 18.58
N PRO A 42 9.83 -5.64 19.09
CA PRO A 42 9.83 -4.41 18.28
C PRO A 42 10.72 -4.46 17.04
N SER A 43 11.85 -5.15 17.13
CA SER A 43 12.79 -5.31 16.02
C SER A 43 12.26 -6.25 14.92
N GLU A 44 11.24 -7.05 15.24
CA GLU A 44 10.72 -8.08 14.34
C GLU A 44 9.52 -7.59 13.52
N VAL A 45 8.91 -6.45 13.87
CA VAL A 45 7.69 -5.94 13.23
C VAL A 45 7.73 -4.42 13.01
N VAL A 46 7.38 -4.00 11.80
CA VAL A 46 7.13 -2.59 11.45
C VAL A 46 5.63 -2.38 11.31
N ILE A 47 5.08 -1.41 12.05
CA ILE A 47 3.65 -1.09 12.04
C ILE A 47 3.42 0.27 11.37
N GLU A 48 2.66 0.27 10.27
CA GLU A 48 2.32 1.47 9.49
C GLU A 48 0.79 1.69 9.56
N VAL A 49 0.33 2.93 9.70
CA VAL A 49 -1.11 3.24 9.69
C VAL A 49 -1.65 3.14 8.26
N ALA A 50 -2.76 2.43 8.06
CA ALA A 50 -3.46 2.39 6.79
C ALA A 50 -4.30 3.66 6.56
N CYS A 51 -4.58 4.00 5.30
CA CYS A 51 -5.50 5.08 4.95
C CYS A 51 -6.76 4.46 4.30
N PRO A 52 -7.98 4.72 4.81
CA PRO A 52 -8.33 5.56 5.97
C PRO A 52 -7.91 4.96 7.34
N PRO A 53 -7.78 5.79 8.41
CA PRO A 53 -6.93 5.56 9.60
C PRO A 53 -7.47 4.56 10.65
N HIS A 54 -8.06 3.46 10.21
CA HIS A 54 -8.65 2.45 11.11
C HIS A 54 -7.91 1.12 11.12
N ASP A 55 -7.18 0.82 10.04
CA ASP A 55 -6.40 -0.40 9.92
C ASP A 55 -4.90 -0.12 10.08
N LEU A 56 -4.15 -1.15 10.46
CA LEU A 56 -2.70 -1.10 10.64
C LEU A 56 -2.05 -2.18 9.79
N TRP A 57 -1.01 -1.81 9.06
CA TRP A 57 -0.15 -2.72 8.31
C TRP A 57 0.99 -3.19 9.19
N LEU A 58 1.19 -4.49 9.27
CA LEU A 58 2.27 -5.12 10.02
C LEU A 58 3.19 -5.79 9.02
N THR A 59 4.45 -5.39 8.98
CA THR A 59 5.48 -6.05 8.18
C THR A 59 6.43 -6.76 9.12
N PHE A 60 6.48 -8.08 9.05
CA PHE A 60 7.36 -8.91 9.88
C PHE A 60 8.69 -9.17 9.17
N SER A 61 9.72 -9.42 9.97
CA SER A 61 11.03 -9.89 9.47
C SER A 61 11.04 -11.39 9.21
N MET A 62 10.19 -12.16 9.91
CA MET A 62 10.15 -13.62 9.90
C MET A 62 8.75 -14.12 9.56
N GLU A 63 8.66 -15.17 8.75
CA GLU A 63 7.36 -15.73 8.30
C GLU A 63 6.63 -16.43 9.43
N GLU A 64 7.38 -17.10 10.32
CA GLU A 64 6.84 -17.82 11.47
C GLU A 64 6.04 -16.86 12.36
N LYS A 65 6.61 -15.70 12.72
CA LYS A 65 5.93 -14.67 13.52
C LYS A 65 4.68 -14.11 12.82
N CYS A 66 4.77 -13.86 11.52
CA CYS A 66 3.62 -13.44 10.71
C CYS A 66 2.48 -14.49 10.78
N THR A 67 2.85 -15.76 10.67
CA THR A 67 1.92 -16.89 10.68
C THR A 67 1.29 -17.10 12.07
N ASP A 68 2.06 -17.00 13.14
CA ASP A 68 1.59 -17.12 14.52
C ASP A 68 0.59 -16.01 14.89
N VAL A 69 0.90 -14.77 14.49
CA VAL A 69 -0.01 -13.62 14.69
C VAL A 69 -1.28 -13.80 13.88
N LEU A 70 -1.19 -14.32 12.64
CA LEU A 70 -2.35 -14.63 11.82
C LEU A 70 -3.25 -15.69 12.48
N PHE A 71 -2.67 -16.75 13.07
CA PHE A 71 -3.43 -17.76 13.83
C PHE A 71 -4.06 -17.21 15.12
N SER A 72 -3.58 -16.08 15.60
CA SER A 72 -4.13 -15.34 16.75
C SER A 72 -5.26 -14.37 16.37
N SER A 73 -5.63 -14.31 15.09
CA SER A 73 -6.76 -13.53 14.58
C SER A 73 -8.05 -13.85 15.35
N MET A 74 -8.77 -12.80 15.75
CA MET A 74 -9.98 -12.85 16.57
C MET A 74 -9.80 -13.50 17.96
N LYS A 75 -8.56 -13.75 18.41
CA LYS A 75 -8.25 -14.29 19.75
C LYS A 75 -7.58 -13.28 20.67
N ILE A 76 -7.03 -12.21 20.12
CA ILE A 76 -6.38 -11.15 20.89
C ILE A 76 -7.22 -9.87 20.87
N LYS A 77 -7.20 -9.18 22.00
CA LYS A 77 -7.82 -7.85 22.17
C LYS A 77 -6.75 -6.78 22.33
N CYS A 78 -6.94 -5.68 21.63
CA CYS A 78 -6.19 -4.43 21.82
C CYS A 78 -7.19 -3.28 21.96
N CYS A 79 -7.01 -2.39 22.95
CA CYS A 79 -7.92 -1.26 23.20
C CYS A 79 -9.40 -1.70 23.24
N ARG A 80 -9.67 -2.82 23.94
CA ARG A 80 -10.99 -3.47 24.09
C ARG A 80 -11.64 -3.99 22.80
N ARG A 81 -11.00 -3.88 21.64
CA ARG A 81 -11.47 -4.40 20.36
C ARG A 81 -10.77 -5.71 20.02
N TRP A 82 -11.47 -6.59 19.31
CA TRP A 82 -10.85 -7.79 18.75
C TRP A 82 -10.05 -7.42 17.52
N LEU A 83 -8.90 -8.05 17.32
CA LEU A 83 -8.09 -7.82 16.14
C LEU A 83 -8.32 -8.94 15.13
N GLN A 84 -8.78 -8.57 13.95
CA GLN A 84 -8.82 -9.45 12.80
C GLN A 84 -7.57 -9.20 11.96
N PHE A 85 -6.80 -10.25 11.71
CA PHE A 85 -5.66 -10.21 10.80
C PHE A 85 -6.03 -10.85 9.47
N SER A 86 -5.58 -10.22 8.38
CA SER A 86 -5.61 -10.82 7.04
C SER A 86 -4.21 -10.80 6.44
N ARG A 87 -3.85 -11.86 5.70
CA ARG A 87 -2.55 -11.97 5.03
C ARG A 87 -2.55 -11.17 3.73
N TRP A 88 -1.45 -10.46 3.51
CA TRP A 88 -1.18 -9.67 2.32
C TRP A 88 0.28 -9.87 1.88
N SER A 89 0.55 -9.52 0.63
CA SER A 89 1.90 -9.40 0.10
C SER A 89 2.25 -7.94 -0.17
N LYS A 90 3.51 -7.57 0.03
CA LYS A 90 4.04 -6.21 -0.18
C LYS A 90 5.10 -6.23 -1.27
N MET A 91 4.98 -5.33 -2.24
CA MET A 91 5.92 -5.18 -3.35
C MET A 91 6.20 -3.70 -3.61
N VAL A 92 7.43 -3.37 -3.97
CA VAL A 92 7.78 -2.05 -4.52
C VAL A 92 8.00 -2.20 -6.04
N VAL A 93 7.18 -1.52 -6.83
CA VAL A 93 7.26 -1.52 -8.30
C VAL A 93 7.78 -0.16 -8.76
N LYS A 94 8.66 -0.12 -9.77
CA LYS A 94 9.00 1.13 -10.44
C LYS A 94 8.01 1.36 -11.56
N VAL A 95 7.23 2.43 -11.47
CA VAL A 95 6.26 2.81 -12.51
C VAL A 95 6.84 3.98 -13.28
N GLU A 96 6.80 3.85 -14.59
CA GLU A 96 7.14 4.91 -15.52
C GLU A 96 5.93 5.84 -15.65
N LEU A 97 6.03 7.04 -15.11
CA LEU A 97 5.00 8.06 -15.31
C LEU A 97 5.51 9.09 -16.32
N PRO A 98 4.69 9.45 -17.33
CA PRO A 98 5.02 10.58 -18.19
C PRO A 98 5.06 11.85 -17.34
N GLU A 99 6.06 12.72 -17.56
CA GLU A 99 6.09 14.03 -16.93
C GLU A 99 4.73 14.72 -17.10
N PRO A 100 4.16 15.28 -16.02
CA PRO A 100 2.93 16.06 -16.14
C PRO A 100 3.20 17.17 -17.15
N LYS A 101 2.30 17.34 -18.12
CA LYS A 101 2.38 18.47 -19.03
C LYS A 101 2.25 19.72 -18.19
N VAL A 102 3.36 20.43 -17.97
CA VAL A 102 3.31 21.80 -17.48
C VAL A 102 2.57 22.56 -18.58
N ILE A 103 1.31 22.89 -18.31
CA ILE A 103 0.56 23.80 -19.16
C ILE A 103 1.25 25.14 -18.95
N ASN A 104 2.18 25.50 -19.85
CA ASN A 104 2.64 26.87 -19.94
C ASN A 104 1.40 27.67 -20.33
N LYS A 105 0.78 28.33 -19.35
CA LYS A 105 -0.24 29.32 -19.66
C LYS A 105 0.41 30.33 -20.61
N PRO A 106 -0.26 30.73 -21.70
CA PRO A 106 0.16 31.91 -22.43
C PRO A 106 0.22 33.08 -21.44
N PRO A 107 1.23 33.97 -21.53
CA PRO A 107 1.25 35.17 -20.72
C PRO A 107 -0.09 35.89 -20.86
N GLU A 108 -0.70 36.24 -19.73
CA GLU A 108 -1.96 36.98 -19.73
C GLU A 108 -1.71 38.49 -19.92
N SER A 109 -0.44 38.93 -19.88
CA SER A 109 -0.03 40.33 -20.10
C SER A 109 1.37 40.48 -20.71
N MET A 110 1.67 41.67 -21.25
CA MET A 110 2.99 42.02 -21.79
C MET A 110 4.07 42.02 -20.71
N ASP A 111 3.76 42.51 -19.51
CA ASP A 111 4.71 42.56 -18.38
C ASP A 111 5.09 41.14 -17.93
N GLU A 112 4.14 40.19 -17.96
CA GLU A 112 4.38 38.77 -17.65
C GLU A 112 5.23 38.09 -18.73
N TYR A 113 5.06 38.49 -20.00
CA TYR A 113 5.89 38.04 -21.12
C TYR A 113 7.34 38.52 -20.97
N GLU A 114 7.55 39.80 -20.64
CA GLU A 114 8.87 40.37 -20.42
C GLU A 114 9.56 39.75 -19.20
N ALA A 115 8.83 39.52 -18.10
CA ALA A 115 9.34 38.80 -16.94
C ALA A 115 9.75 37.35 -17.26
N MET A 116 8.95 36.64 -18.08
CA MET A 116 9.31 35.30 -18.55
C MET A 116 10.52 35.30 -19.48
N GLN A 117 10.70 36.33 -20.32
CA GLN A 117 11.87 36.46 -21.19
C GLN A 117 13.16 36.78 -20.43
N LEU A 118 13.07 37.55 -19.33
CA LEU A 118 14.21 37.88 -18.50
C LEU A 118 14.77 36.64 -17.75
N GLU A 119 13.88 35.74 -17.34
CA GLU A 119 14.20 34.47 -16.66
C GLU A 119 14.70 33.36 -17.64
N LEU A 120 14.20 33.36 -18.89
CA LEU A 120 14.54 32.38 -19.93
C LEU A 120 15.30 33.04 -21.09
N GLY A 121 16.60 33.25 -20.92
CA GLY A 121 17.48 33.79 -21.97
C GLY A 121 17.36 33.09 -23.34
N ASP A 122 17.69 33.84 -24.40
CA ASP A 122 17.73 33.52 -25.84
C ASP A 122 16.89 32.32 -26.31
N TYR A 123 15.64 32.62 -26.66
CA TYR A 123 14.64 31.70 -27.18
C TYR A 123 14.95 31.23 -28.61
N GLY A 124 15.88 30.28 -28.76
CA GLY A 124 16.04 29.51 -29.99
C GLY A 124 14.94 28.44 -30.15
N PRO A 125 14.60 28.01 -31.38
CA PRO A 125 13.61 26.96 -31.61
C PRO A 125 14.00 25.70 -30.81
N SER A 126 13.13 25.31 -29.88
CA SER A 126 13.40 24.19 -28.98
C SER A 126 13.39 22.90 -29.80
N SER A 127 14.53 22.19 -29.79
CA SER A 127 14.60 20.83 -30.34
C SER A 127 13.52 19.93 -29.72
N PRO A 128 13.01 18.91 -30.42
CA PRO A 128 12.02 17.98 -29.86
C PRO A 128 12.61 17.35 -28.59
N ARG A 129 12.18 17.84 -27.43
CA ARG A 129 12.65 17.30 -26.15
C ARG A 129 12.08 15.88 -26.07
N LYS A 130 12.94 14.86 -26.08
CA LYS A 130 12.53 13.51 -25.67
C LYS A 130 11.85 13.67 -24.32
N LYS A 131 10.56 13.31 -24.23
CA LYS A 131 9.82 13.37 -22.96
C LYS A 131 10.64 12.59 -21.94
N LYS A 132 11.06 13.25 -20.87
CA LYS A 132 11.77 12.55 -19.79
C LYS A 132 10.74 11.69 -19.09
N THR A 133 10.96 10.38 -19.09
CA THR A 133 10.16 9.44 -18.32
C THR A 133 10.66 9.49 -16.88
N LEU A 134 9.77 9.74 -15.92
CA LEU A 134 10.13 9.72 -14.51
C LEU A 134 9.82 8.33 -13.94
N LEU A 135 10.81 7.72 -13.31
CA LEU A 135 10.67 6.44 -12.61
C LEU A 135 10.25 6.70 -11.17
N TYR A 136 9.01 6.34 -10.83
CA TYR A 136 8.49 6.47 -9.47
C TYR A 136 8.42 5.10 -8.79
N PRO A 137 9.00 4.94 -7.57
CA PRO A 137 8.74 3.75 -6.77
C PRO A 137 7.31 3.82 -6.20
N VAL A 138 6.51 2.80 -6.50
CA VAL A 138 5.14 2.62 -6.03
C VAL A 138 5.09 1.42 -5.10
N LEU A 139 4.51 1.61 -3.91
CA LEU A 139 4.28 0.53 -2.96
C LEU A 139 2.92 -0.13 -3.24
N CYS A 140 2.95 -1.40 -3.65
CA CYS A 140 1.77 -2.21 -3.90
C CYS A 140 1.54 -3.19 -2.74
N ARG A 141 0.31 -3.28 -2.24
CA ARG A 141 -0.14 -4.31 -1.30
C ARG A 141 -1.23 -5.14 -1.97
N MET A 142 -1.04 -6.44 -2.06
CA MET A 142 -1.94 -7.36 -2.76
C MET A 142 -2.50 -8.40 -1.78
N LYS A 143 -3.80 -8.68 -1.90
CA LYS A 143 -4.48 -9.75 -1.16
C LYS A 143 -4.91 -10.79 -2.17
N GLU A 144 -4.50 -12.03 -1.95
CA GLU A 144 -5.06 -13.14 -2.70
C GLU A 144 -6.52 -13.32 -2.29
N VAL A 145 -7.41 -13.35 -3.29
CA VAL A 145 -8.83 -13.59 -3.11
C VAL A 145 -9.18 -14.83 -3.91
N VAL A 146 -9.57 -15.89 -3.19
CA VAL A 146 -10.15 -17.08 -3.83
C VAL A 146 -11.64 -16.80 -4.00
N ASP A 147 -12.07 -16.61 -5.23
CA ASP A 147 -13.50 -16.54 -5.53
C ASP A 147 -14.11 -17.93 -5.30
N ARG A 148 -15.10 -17.99 -4.40
CA ARG A 148 -15.89 -19.19 -4.11
C ARG A 148 -17.30 -19.08 -4.67
N GLY A 149 -17.54 -18.15 -5.60
CA GLY A 149 -18.80 -18.07 -6.31
C GLY A 149 -19.16 -19.42 -6.95
N PRO A 150 -20.45 -19.80 -7.00
CA PRO A 150 -20.85 -20.95 -7.78
C PRO A 150 -20.42 -20.69 -9.22
N LEU A 151 -19.50 -21.50 -9.73
CA LEU A 151 -19.28 -21.58 -11.17
C LEU A 151 -20.65 -21.87 -11.76
N LEU A 152 -21.16 -20.99 -12.62
CA LEU A 152 -22.36 -21.25 -13.39
C LEU A 152 -22.01 -22.38 -14.37
N THR A 153 -22.00 -23.62 -13.90
CA THR A 153 -22.21 -24.78 -14.75
C THR A 153 -23.66 -24.71 -15.18
N GLU A 154 -23.89 -24.03 -16.31
CA GLU A 154 -25.12 -24.18 -17.05
C GLU A 154 -25.20 -25.66 -17.47
N ASP A 155 -25.98 -26.44 -16.71
CA ASP A 155 -26.43 -27.76 -17.13
C ASP A 155 -27.30 -27.57 -18.38
N LEU A 156 -26.66 -27.61 -19.55
CA LEU A 156 -27.36 -27.71 -20.83
C LEU A 156 -28.09 -29.07 -20.85
N PRO A 157 -29.42 -29.11 -21.02
CA PRO A 157 -30.11 -30.39 -21.18
C PRO A 157 -29.64 -31.04 -22.48
N ALA A 158 -29.22 -32.30 -22.39
CA ALA A 158 -28.97 -33.15 -23.54
C ALA A 158 -30.30 -33.36 -24.29
N GLU A 159 -30.28 -33.07 -25.60
CA GLU A 159 -31.34 -33.41 -26.56
C GLU A 159 -31.53 -34.92 -26.69
#